data_AF-A0A6M0CFS6-F1
#
_entry.id   AF-A0A6M0CFS6-F1
#
_cell.length_a   1.000
_cell.length_b   1.000
_cell.length_c   1.000
_cell.angle_alpha   90.00
_cell.angle_beta   90.00
_cell.angle_gamma   90.00
#
_symmetry.space_group_name_H-M   'P 1'
#
loop_
_entity.id
_entity.type
_entity.pdbx_description
1 polymer ?
#
loop_
_entity_poly.entity_id
_entity_poly.type
_entity_poly.pdbx_seq_one_letter_code
_entity_poly.pdbx_strand_id
1 'polypeptide(L)'
;MDQSVIDIIYNEYHQLEHQEVKQTLETLGLEHVMANSEANLNNAIHAILKLAKGNMTEIRRLTECAKIDFRDVIYWASLENK
;
A
#
# COMPACT_ATOMS: atom_id res chain seq x y z
N MET A 1 3.12 10.86 -3.11
CA MET A 1 2.00 10.04 -2.61
C MET A 1 0.72 10.80 -2.90
N ASP A 2 -0.30 10.13 -3.42
CA ASP A 2 -1.57 10.77 -3.77
C ASP A 2 -2.39 11.16 -2.53
N GLN A 3 -3.27 12.16 -2.65
CA GLN A 3 -4.10 12.66 -1.55
C GLN A 3 -5.04 11.58 -1.01
N SER A 4 -5.60 10.75 -1.88
CA SER A 4 -6.51 9.67 -1.47
C SER A 4 -5.83 8.66 -0.54
N VAL A 5 -4.53 8.40 -0.72
CA VAL A 5 -3.72 7.58 0.20
C VAL A 5 -3.59 8.25 1.56
N ILE A 6 -3.28 9.54 1.58
CA ILE A 6 -3.14 10.31 2.83
C ILE A 6 -4.47 10.26 3.60
N ASP A 7 -5.59 10.45 2.93
CA ASP A 7 -6.91 10.42 3.55
C ASP A 7 -7.21 9.06 4.19
N ILE A 8 -6.87 7.94 3.52
CA ILE A 8 -7.03 6.59 4.10
C ILE A 8 -6.17 6.44 5.35
N ILE A 9 -4.89 6.85 5.31
CA ILE A 9 -3.98 6.73 6.45
C ILE A 9 -4.54 7.49 7.66
N TYR A 10 -5.04 8.71 7.46
CA TYR A 10 -5.54 9.55 8.54
C TYR A 10 -6.87 9.05 9.12
N ASN A 11 -7.67 8.35 8.32
CA ASN A 11 -8.98 7.83 8.73
C ASN A 11 -8.90 6.44 9.38
N GLU A 12 -7.98 5.58 8.92
CA GLU A 12 -7.96 4.16 9.32
C GLU A 12 -6.88 3.81 10.36
N TYR A 13 -5.87 4.66 10.54
CA TYR A 13 -4.73 4.37 11.43
C TYR A 13 -4.67 5.35 12.60
N HIS A 14 -4.05 4.91 13.70
CA HIS A 14 -3.87 5.78 14.86
C HIS A 14 -2.88 6.90 14.53
N GLN A 15 -3.07 8.10 15.10
CA GLN A 15 -2.25 9.28 14.79
C GLN A 15 -0.73 9.04 14.98
N LEU A 16 -0.39 8.23 15.98
CA LEU A 16 1.00 7.86 16.27
C LEU A 16 1.64 6.99 15.18
N GLU A 17 0.82 6.29 14.38
CA GLU A 17 1.26 5.38 13.31
C GLU A 17 1.32 6.07 11.95
N HIS A 18 0.68 7.23 11.76
CA HIS A 18 0.57 7.90 10.46
C HIS A 18 1.91 8.08 9.75
N GLN A 19 2.94 8.52 10.48
CA GLN A 19 4.28 8.70 9.93
C GLN A 19 4.94 7.36 9.57
N GLU A 20 4.73 6.33 10.40
CA GLU A 20 5.30 5.00 10.18
C GLU A 20 4.68 4.32 8.95
N VAL A 21 3.35 4.42 8.80
CA VAL A 21 2.62 3.92 7.62
C VAL A 21 3.16 4.60 6.36
N LYS A 22 3.25 5.94 6.39
CA LYS A 22 3.75 6.72 5.26
C LYS A 22 5.18 6.31 4.88
N GLN A 23 6.09 6.29 5.85
CA GLN A 23 7.49 5.92 5.62
C GLN A 23 7.63 4.50 5.09
N THR A 24 6.80 3.57 5.58
CA THR A 24 6.82 2.18 5.10
C THR A 24 6.38 2.11 3.64
N LEU A 25 5.26 2.75 3.29
CA LEU A 25 4.76 2.79 1.92
C LEU A 25 5.71 3.50 0.96
N GLU A 26 6.43 4.54 1.42
CA GLU A 26 7.45 5.26 0.63
C GLU A 26 8.66 4.39 0.27
N THR A 27 8.85 3.23 0.92
CA THR A 27 9.89 2.27 0.51
C THR A 27 9.52 1.49 -0.75
N LEU A 28 8.26 1.52 -1.18
CA LEU A 28 7.84 0.98 -2.47
C LEU A 28 8.02 2.06 -3.55
N GLY A 29 9.12 1.96 -4.30
CA GLY A 29 9.44 2.84 -5.44
C GLY A 29 8.96 2.33 -6.81
N LEU A 30 9.16 3.15 -7.85
CA LEU A 30 8.78 2.84 -9.24
C LEU A 30 9.50 1.60 -9.78
N GLU A 31 10.72 1.34 -9.31
CA GLU A 31 11.55 0.19 -9.65
C GLU A 31 10.91 -1.15 -9.25
N HIS A 32 9.95 -1.14 -8.32
CA HIS A 32 9.24 -2.33 -7.85
C HIS A 32 7.99 -2.64 -8.69
N VAL A 33 7.62 -1.76 -9.63
CA VAL A 33 6.40 -1.92 -10.41
C VAL A 33 6.67 -1.99 -11.91
N MET A 34 5.79 -2.67 -12.63
CA MET A 34 5.95 -2.88 -14.06
C MET A 34 5.96 -1.55 -14.80
N ALA A 35 6.92 -1.43 -15.73
CA ALA A 35 7.12 -0.26 -16.59
C ALA A 35 7.43 1.06 -15.85
N ASN A 36 7.88 1.00 -14.58
CA ASN A 36 8.10 2.20 -13.74
C ASN A 36 6.88 3.14 -13.74
N SER A 37 5.68 2.56 -13.74
CA SER A 37 4.43 3.29 -13.88
C SER A 37 3.92 3.80 -12.53
N GLU A 38 3.73 5.11 -12.41
CA GLU A 38 3.07 5.71 -11.24
C GLU A 38 1.68 5.13 -10.98
N ALA A 39 0.94 4.78 -12.03
CA ALA A 39 -0.37 4.15 -11.90
C ALA A 39 -0.28 2.77 -11.22
N ASN A 40 0.72 1.96 -11.60
CA ASN A 40 0.94 0.66 -10.95
C ASN A 40 1.38 0.82 -9.50
N LEU A 41 2.24 1.81 -9.22
CA LEU A 41 2.67 2.11 -7.86
C LEU A 41 1.49 2.53 -6.98
N ASN A 42 0.66 3.46 -7.46
CA ASN A 42 -0.53 3.91 -6.73
C ASN A 42 -1.51 2.76 -6.51
N ASN A 43 -1.76 1.92 -7.53
CA ASN A 43 -2.62 0.74 -7.39
C ASN A 43 -2.10 -0.23 -6.33
N ALA A 44 -0.78 -0.46 -6.28
CA ALA A 44 -0.17 -1.30 -5.26
C ALA A 44 -0.33 -0.71 -3.86
N ILE A 45 -0.07 0.59 -3.68
CA ILE A 45 -0.25 1.29 -2.39
C ILE A 45 -1.70 1.22 -1.92
N HIS A 46 -2.67 1.44 -2.80
CA HIS A 46 -4.09 1.30 -2.46
C HIS A 46 -4.47 -0.14 -2.08
N ALA A 47 -3.95 -1.13 -2.81
CA ALA A 47 -4.17 -2.53 -2.50
C ALA A 47 -3.61 -2.90 -1.12
N ILE A 48 -2.40 -2.42 -0.79
CA ILE A 48 -1.78 -2.61 0.53
C ILE A 48 -2.67 -2.04 1.62
N LEU A 49 -3.09 -0.78 1.51
CA LEU A 49 -3.94 -0.13 2.51
C LEU A 49 -5.27 -0.85 2.70
N LYS A 50 -5.92 -1.22 1.59
CA LYS A 50 -7.20 -1.95 1.59
C LYS A 50 -7.09 -3.29 2.32
N LEU A 51 -6.03 -4.05 2.07
CA LEU A 51 -5.80 -5.35 2.71
C LEU A 51 -5.38 -5.21 4.17
N ALA A 52 -4.63 -4.16 4.51
CA ALA A 52 -4.10 -3.95 5.85
C ALA A 52 -5.17 -3.49 6.86
N LYS A 53 -6.23 -2.78 6.44
CA LYS A 53 -7.39 -2.41 7.28
C LYS A 53 -7.00 -1.80 8.64
N GLY A 54 -6.10 -0.82 8.63
CA GLY A 54 -5.60 -0.17 9.84
C GLY A 54 -4.52 -0.96 10.60
N ASN A 55 -4.04 -2.10 10.10
CA ASN A 55 -3.03 -2.92 10.78
C ASN A 55 -1.60 -2.63 10.28
N MET A 56 -0.78 -2.01 11.13
CA MET A 56 0.62 -1.66 10.81
C MET A 56 1.50 -2.88 10.48
N THR A 57 1.25 -4.04 11.12
CA THR A 57 2.00 -5.27 10.82
C THR A 57 1.72 -5.74 9.39
N GLU A 58 0.46 -5.65 8.96
CA GLU A 58 0.08 -5.98 7.58
C GLU A 58 0.62 -4.96 6.57
N ILE A 59 0.66 -3.67 6.90
CA ILE A 59 1.34 -2.67 6.04
C ILE A 59 2.78 -3.08 5.74
N ARG A 60 3.55 -3.45 6.78
CA ARG A 60 4.94 -3.88 6.62
C ARG A 60 5.02 -5.14 5.76
N ARG A 61 4.22 -6.17 6.08
CA ARG A 61 4.22 -7.45 5.36
C ARG A 61 3.86 -7.29 3.89
N LEU A 62 2.75 -6.59 3.60
CA LEU A 62 2.24 -6.39 2.24
C LEU A 62 3.15 -5.49 1.40
N THR A 63 3.82 -4.51 2.01
CA THR A 63 4.83 -3.69 1.32
C THR A 63 6.01 -4.55 0.86
N GLU A 64 6.53 -5.44 1.72
CA GLU A 64 7.59 -6.36 1.32
C GLU A 64 7.13 -7.36 0.25
N CYS A 65 5.89 -7.86 0.34
CA CYS A 65 5.31 -8.68 -0.74
C CYS A 65 5.24 -7.91 -2.06
N ALA A 66 4.83 -6.63 -2.03
CA ALA A 66 4.70 -5.81 -3.22
C ALA A 66 6.06 -5.52 -3.90
N LYS A 67 7.14 -5.44 -3.12
CA LYS A 67 8.51 -5.31 -3.68
C LYS A 67 8.95 -6.55 -4.46
N ILE A 68 8.41 -7.72 -4.13
CA ILE A 68 8.68 -8.99 -4.83
C ILE A 68 7.76 -9.11 -6.05
N ASP A 69 6.44 -9.01 -5.84
CA ASP A 69 5.46 -8.99 -6.92
C ASP A 69 4.21 -8.19 -6.51
N PHE A 70 4.17 -6.91 -6.89
CA PHE A 70 3.04 -6.02 -6.62
C PHE A 70 1.71 -6.50 -7.22
N ARG A 71 1.76 -7.33 -8.28
CA ARG A 71 0.55 -7.81 -8.97
C ARG A 71 -0.25 -8.76 -8.10
N ASP A 72 0.42 -9.56 -7.28
CA ASP A 72 -0.22 -10.46 -6.32
C ASP A 72 -0.99 -9.66 -5.28
N VAL A 73 -0.40 -8.58 -4.77
CA VAL A 73 -1.05 -7.71 -3.77
C VAL A 73 -2.30 -7.03 -4.36
N ILE A 74 -2.22 -6.52 -5.60
CA ILE A 74 -3.37 -5.98 -6.32
C ILE A 74 -4.44 -7.06 -6.54
N TYR A 75 -4.02 -8.26 -6.93
CA TYR A 75 -4.93 -9.38 -7.16
C TYR A 75 -5.66 -9.78 -5.88
N TRP A 76 -4.97 -9.94 -4.74
CA TRP A 76 -5.58 -10.25 -3.45
C TRP A 76 -6.59 -9.17 -3.04
N ALA A 77 -6.24 -7.89 -3.20
CA ALA A 77 -7.15 -6.78 -2.93
C ALA A 77 -8.41 -6.82 -3.81
N SER A 78 -8.31 -7.32 -5.04
CA SER A 78 -9.46 -7.50 -5.94
C SER A 78 -10.40 -8.63 -5.49
N LEU A 79 -9.90 -9.63 -4.76
CA LEU A 79 -10.69 -10.76 -4.27
C LEU A 79 -11.55 -10.41 -3.06
N GLU A 80 -11.16 -9.43 -2.24
CA GLU A 80 -11.96 -9.00 -1.08
C GLU A 80 -13.31 -8.35 -1.44
N ASN A 81 -13.53 -7.98 -2.71
CA ASN A 81 -14.80 -7.44 -3.20
C ASN A 81 -15.76 -8.51 -3.74
N LYS A 82 -15.44 -9.80 -3.58
CA LYS A 82 -16.30 -10.94 -3.97
C LYS A 82 -16.85 -11.64 -2.75
#